data_AF-A0ABD0Q5A5-F1
#
_entry.id   AF-A0ABD0Q5A5-F1
#
_cell.length_a   1.000
_cell.length_b   1.000
_cell.length_c   1.000
_cell.angle_alpha   90.00
_cell.angle_beta   90.00
_cell.angle_gamma   90.00
#
_symmetry.space_group_name_H-M   'P 1'
#
loop_
_entity.id
_entity.type
_entity.pdbx_description
1 polymer ?
#
loop_
_entity_poly.entity_id
_entity_poly.type
_entity_poly.pdbx_seq_one_letter_code
_entity_poly.pdbx_strand_id
1 'polypeptide(L)'
;MGNHPCTPSPATIDSIYRVAQDGGILPDITLDGTVANLLSLNSSTALNLQYAAVQQSLTTDQLVALDTNFTSIFGQSANVSYGGVGVVALALSFLLEALVSSIVSQTPVSTTDPFKKPFGSDNSSEISSIASEYLKMVSKKANDIDQMGEITELYDQKLKHALIELYESMTVDHQLNTYSLKQWINGAAIHLHMRIHGIRLASVPKGTAESLRLSYRTGLVKLMQLYTGYLRQYVRERSTTPGPLVKAGFLIIEPGKKVRHRVVHNTCQSQAIASAVVARILSAQNIGKIERFFDEAGQILDHLLGQTDTFELHRQQRMNS
;
A
#
# COMPACT_ATOMS: atom_id res chain seq x y z
N MET A 1 25.05 -1.70 37.56
CA MET A 1 23.80 -2.46 37.45
C MET A 1 24.11 -3.66 36.57
N GLY A 2 24.11 -4.87 37.15
CA GLY A 2 24.60 -6.08 36.47
C GLY A 2 23.63 -6.57 35.40
N ASN A 3 24.15 -6.90 34.21
CA ASN A 3 23.38 -7.59 33.17
C ASN A 3 22.86 -8.91 33.74
N HIS A 4 21.54 -9.06 33.83
CA HIS A 4 20.95 -10.38 34.10
C HIS A 4 21.39 -11.35 32.99
N PRO A 5 21.78 -12.59 33.32
CA PRO A 5 22.36 -13.55 32.36
C PRO A 5 21.41 -13.95 31.22
N CYS A 6 20.11 -13.63 31.34
CA CYS A 6 19.08 -13.90 30.34
C CYS A 6 18.56 -12.64 29.63
N THR A 7 19.23 -11.50 29.79
CA THR A 7 18.98 -10.30 28.99
C THR A 7 19.86 -10.33 27.75
N PRO A 8 19.29 -10.34 26.52
CA PRO A 8 20.08 -10.27 25.30
C PRO A 8 20.70 -8.87 25.13
N SER A 9 21.89 -8.82 24.51
CA SER A 9 22.49 -7.54 24.14
C SER A 9 21.73 -6.90 22.97
N PRO A 10 21.74 -5.56 22.83
CA PRO A 10 21.19 -4.88 21.66
C PRO A 10 21.77 -5.42 20.34
N ALA A 11 23.08 -5.69 20.28
CA ALA A 11 23.74 -6.26 19.10
C ALA A 11 23.21 -7.65 18.72
N THR A 12 22.82 -8.47 19.71
CA THR A 12 22.20 -9.78 19.47
C THR A 12 20.83 -9.61 18.82
N ILE A 13 20.00 -8.71 19.36
CA ILE A 13 18.67 -8.38 18.80
C ILE A 13 18.83 -7.84 17.38
N ASP A 14 19.80 -6.95 17.16
CA ASP A 14 20.10 -6.37 15.85
C ASP A 14 20.49 -7.40 14.82
N SER A 15 21.37 -8.32 15.19
CA SER A 15 21.82 -9.39 14.31
C SER A 15 20.67 -10.31 13.92
N ILE A 16 19.81 -10.69 14.87
CA ILE A 16 18.66 -11.59 14.60
C ILE A 16 17.61 -10.89 13.74
N TYR A 17 17.31 -9.62 14.01
CA TYR A 17 16.39 -8.85 13.18
C TYR A 17 16.93 -8.69 11.75
N ARG A 18 18.22 -8.41 11.57
CA ARG A 18 18.83 -8.30 10.24
C ARG A 18 18.75 -9.62 9.47
N VAL A 19 18.91 -10.76 10.14
CA VAL A 19 18.70 -12.07 9.49
C VAL A 19 17.25 -12.24 9.00
N ALA A 20 16.26 -11.75 9.77
CA ALA A 20 14.86 -11.74 9.30
C ALA A 20 14.67 -10.85 8.07
N GLN A 21 15.32 -9.69 8.07
CA GLN A 21 15.29 -8.71 6.97
C GLN A 21 15.94 -9.28 5.70
N ASP A 22 17.18 -9.76 5.81
CA ASP A 22 17.95 -10.36 4.72
C ASP A 22 17.27 -11.62 4.17
N GLY A 23 16.54 -12.35 5.03
CA GLY A 23 15.73 -13.50 4.66
C GLY A 23 14.38 -13.16 4.02
N GLY A 24 14.00 -11.88 3.94
CA GLY A 24 12.73 -11.44 3.35
C GLY A 24 11.49 -11.95 4.11
N ILE A 25 11.62 -12.22 5.40
CA ILE A 25 10.52 -12.76 6.23
C ILE A 25 9.91 -11.72 7.19
N LEU A 26 10.37 -10.46 7.14
CA LEU A 26 9.74 -9.40 7.90
C LEU A 26 8.34 -9.10 7.35
N PRO A 27 7.33 -8.94 8.22
CA PRO A 27 6.00 -8.62 7.79
C PRO A 27 5.94 -7.14 7.39
N ASP A 28 5.01 -6.85 6.50
CA ASP A 28 4.72 -5.51 6.01
C ASP A 28 3.21 -5.30 6.00
N ILE A 29 2.74 -4.41 6.87
CA ILE A 29 1.35 -3.93 6.93
C ILE A 29 1.26 -2.43 6.61
N THR A 30 2.32 -1.86 6.03
CA THR A 30 2.40 -0.42 5.80
C THR A 30 1.34 0.05 4.80
N LEU A 31 0.89 1.30 4.98
CA LEU A 31 0.19 2.03 3.95
C LEU A 31 1.18 2.35 2.82
N ASP A 32 0.84 1.96 1.59
CA ASP A 32 1.69 2.16 0.43
C ASP A 32 2.04 3.64 0.24
N GLY A 33 3.31 3.91 -0.07
CA GLY A 33 3.83 5.27 -0.18
C GLY A 33 3.21 6.06 -1.32
N THR A 34 2.95 5.41 -2.46
CA THR A 34 2.32 6.02 -3.63
C THR A 34 0.85 6.31 -3.35
N VAL A 35 0.14 5.37 -2.71
CA VAL A 35 -1.24 5.57 -2.25
C VAL A 35 -1.32 6.76 -1.27
N ALA A 36 -0.49 6.78 -0.22
CA ALA A 36 -0.51 7.86 0.76
C ALA A 36 -0.22 9.24 0.14
N ASN A 37 0.68 9.29 -0.85
CA ASN A 37 1.07 10.55 -1.49
C ASN A 37 -0.02 11.08 -2.44
N LEU A 38 -0.57 10.22 -3.30
CA LEU A 38 -1.57 10.60 -4.30
C LEU A 38 -2.98 10.75 -3.73
N LEU A 39 -3.26 10.20 -2.56
CA LEU A 39 -4.49 10.43 -1.81
C LEU A 39 -4.34 11.60 -0.81
N SER A 40 -3.53 12.60 -1.13
CA SER A 40 -3.33 13.80 -0.32
C SER A 40 -3.64 15.07 -1.11
N LEU A 41 -3.56 16.23 -0.45
CA LEU A 41 -3.64 17.54 -1.12
C LEU A 41 -2.51 17.75 -2.16
N ASN A 42 -1.45 16.94 -2.12
CA ASN A 42 -0.33 17.01 -3.06
C ASN A 42 -0.50 16.11 -4.29
N SER A 43 -1.69 15.54 -4.52
CA SER A 43 -1.93 14.57 -5.59
C SER A 43 -1.48 15.06 -6.98
N SER A 44 -1.82 16.30 -7.34
CA SER A 44 -1.47 16.90 -8.62
C SER A 44 0.05 17.06 -8.78
N THR A 45 0.70 17.64 -7.77
CA THR A 45 2.16 17.80 -7.72
C THR A 45 2.87 16.45 -7.82
N ALA A 46 2.42 15.44 -7.08
CA ALA A 46 2.99 14.10 -7.11
C ALA A 46 2.89 13.44 -8.48
N LEU A 47 1.72 13.52 -9.13
CA LEU A 47 1.51 12.98 -10.47
C LEU A 47 2.38 13.70 -11.51
N ASN A 48 2.45 15.03 -11.46
CA ASN A 48 3.28 15.82 -12.38
C ASN A 48 4.77 15.50 -12.23
N LEU A 49 5.26 15.35 -11.00
CA LEU A 49 6.65 14.95 -10.76
C LEU A 49 6.96 13.54 -11.30
N GLN A 50 6.04 12.59 -11.11
CA GLN A 50 6.19 11.24 -11.67
C GLN A 50 6.22 11.28 -13.20
N TYR A 51 5.31 12.04 -13.82
CA TYR A 51 5.25 12.16 -15.27
C TYR A 51 6.51 12.80 -15.85
N ALA A 52 7.01 13.88 -15.25
CA ALA A 52 8.26 14.52 -15.66
C ALA A 52 9.46 13.56 -15.54
N ALA A 53 9.54 12.78 -14.46
CA ALA A 53 10.59 11.77 -14.29
C ALA A 53 10.52 10.67 -15.35
N VAL A 54 9.32 10.20 -15.70
CA VAL A 54 9.12 9.26 -16.82
C VAL A 54 9.61 9.89 -18.12
N GLN A 55 9.23 11.13 -18.42
CA GLN A 55 9.61 11.80 -19.66
C GLN A 55 11.14 11.93 -19.81
N GLN A 56 11.86 12.18 -18.71
CA GLN A 56 13.33 12.26 -18.70
C GLN A 56 14.01 10.90 -18.86
N SER A 57 13.32 9.81 -18.49
CA SER A 57 13.88 8.45 -18.50
C SER A 57 13.72 7.72 -19.83
N LEU A 58 12.81 8.16 -20.69
CA LEU A 58 12.46 7.48 -21.94
C LEU A 58 13.21 8.07 -23.14
N THR A 59 13.50 7.21 -24.13
CA THR A 59 14.00 7.67 -25.44
C THR A 59 12.89 8.35 -26.24
N THR A 60 13.26 9.09 -27.30
CA THR A 60 12.29 9.73 -28.20
C THR A 60 11.26 8.74 -28.76
N ASP A 61 11.69 7.56 -29.22
CA ASP A 61 10.78 6.53 -29.76
C ASP A 61 9.81 5.99 -28.69
N GLN A 62 10.31 5.81 -27.46
CA GLN A 62 9.48 5.38 -26.33
C GLN A 62 8.48 6.46 -25.90
N LEU A 63 8.85 7.75 -26.01
CA LEU A 63 7.93 8.87 -25.77
C LEU A 63 6.82 8.91 -26.82
N VAL A 64 7.12 8.66 -28.10
CA VAL A 64 6.11 8.57 -29.17
C VAL A 64 5.15 7.40 -28.92
N ALA A 65 5.68 6.23 -28.49
CA ALA A 65 4.85 5.10 -28.12
C ALA A 65 3.93 5.40 -26.92
N LEU A 66 4.46 6.11 -25.90
CA LEU A 66 3.69 6.55 -24.74
C LEU A 66 2.58 7.53 -25.15
N ASP A 67 2.89 8.49 -26.02
CA ASP A 67 1.91 9.47 -26.53
C ASP A 67 0.80 8.80 -27.37
N THR A 68 1.17 7.79 -28.16
CA THR A 68 0.21 6.98 -28.93
C THR A 68 -0.75 6.24 -27.99
N ASN A 69 -0.23 5.64 -26.91
CA ASN A 69 -1.06 4.98 -25.89
C ASN A 69 -2.00 5.97 -25.20
N PHE A 70 -1.51 7.15 -24.83
CA PHE A 70 -2.35 8.19 -24.25
C PHE A 70 -3.42 8.67 -25.21
N THR A 71 -3.09 8.84 -26.49
CA THR A 71 -4.06 9.24 -27.53
C THR A 71 -5.14 8.19 -27.72
N SER A 72 -4.81 6.91 -27.62
CA SER A 72 -5.77 5.81 -27.67
C SER A 72 -6.75 5.83 -26.49
N ILE A 73 -6.29 6.21 -25.29
CA ILE A 73 -7.11 6.21 -24.07
C ILE A 73 -7.93 7.50 -23.93
N PHE A 74 -7.31 8.66 -24.15
CA PHE A 74 -7.88 9.98 -23.85
C PHE A 74 -8.30 10.76 -25.11
N GLY A 75 -8.10 10.20 -26.30
CA GLY A 75 -8.27 10.90 -27.56
C GLY A 75 -7.16 11.94 -27.79
N GLN A 76 -7.43 12.90 -28.68
CA GLN A 76 -6.47 13.95 -29.03
C GLN A 76 -6.31 15.02 -27.94
N SER A 77 -7.17 15.03 -26.92
CA SER A 77 -7.06 15.98 -25.81
C SER A 77 -5.80 15.71 -24.99
N ALA A 78 -4.97 16.74 -24.85
CA ALA A 78 -3.86 16.72 -23.90
C ALA A 78 -4.33 16.90 -22.44
N ASN A 79 -5.57 17.35 -22.24
CA ASN A 79 -6.09 17.65 -20.91
C ASN A 79 -6.96 16.50 -20.37
N VAL A 80 -6.68 16.08 -19.14
CA VAL A 80 -7.49 15.17 -18.34
C VAL A 80 -8.16 15.96 -17.21
N SER A 81 -9.44 16.31 -17.40
CA SER A 81 -10.14 17.35 -16.62
C SER A 81 -10.22 17.07 -15.12
N TYR A 82 -10.25 15.80 -14.69
CA TYR A 82 -10.26 15.43 -13.28
C TYR A 82 -9.00 14.67 -12.85
N GLY A 83 -7.97 14.69 -13.70
CA GLY A 83 -6.79 13.84 -13.57
C GLY A 83 -5.86 14.20 -12.41
N GLY A 84 -5.87 15.44 -11.93
CA GLY A 84 -4.93 15.91 -10.91
C GLY A 84 -5.31 15.54 -9.48
N VAL A 85 -6.48 14.94 -9.23
CA VAL A 85 -7.05 14.88 -7.88
C VAL A 85 -7.30 13.48 -7.34
N GLY A 86 -6.68 13.16 -6.19
CA GLY A 86 -7.02 12.00 -5.35
C GLY A 86 -6.99 10.67 -6.09
N VAL A 87 -8.07 9.88 -6.01
CA VAL A 87 -8.15 8.55 -6.64
C VAL A 87 -7.97 8.56 -8.15
N VAL A 88 -8.31 9.66 -8.84
CA VAL A 88 -8.08 9.75 -10.30
C VAL A 88 -6.59 9.97 -10.58
N ALA A 89 -5.92 10.83 -9.80
CA ALA A 89 -4.47 10.99 -9.89
C ALA A 89 -3.72 9.70 -9.56
N LEU A 90 -4.17 8.97 -8.55
CA LEU A 90 -3.67 7.63 -8.22
C LEU A 90 -3.85 6.65 -9.39
N ALA A 91 -5.03 6.64 -9.99
CA ALA A 91 -5.32 5.79 -11.14
C ALA A 91 -4.45 6.12 -12.36
N LEU A 92 -4.22 7.41 -12.64
CA LEU A 92 -3.33 7.86 -13.71
C LEU A 92 -1.86 7.54 -13.44
N SER A 93 -1.41 7.63 -12.19
CA SER A 93 -0.07 7.23 -11.77
C SER A 93 0.20 5.75 -12.05
N PHE A 94 -0.75 4.87 -11.70
CA PHE A 94 -0.63 3.43 -11.97
C PHE A 94 -0.80 3.09 -13.45
N LEU A 95 -1.67 3.80 -14.17
CA LEU A 95 -1.78 3.68 -15.62
C LEU A 95 -0.45 4.05 -16.29
N LEU A 96 0.18 5.15 -15.88
CA LEU A 96 1.47 5.58 -16.39
C LEU A 96 2.56 4.53 -16.14
N GLU A 97 2.67 3.99 -14.92
CA GLU A 97 3.64 2.93 -14.59
C GLU A 97 3.39 1.67 -15.44
N ALA A 98 2.13 1.29 -15.66
CA ALA A 98 1.76 0.14 -16.49
C ALA A 98 2.13 0.35 -17.96
N LEU A 99 1.87 1.54 -18.52
CA LEU A 99 2.22 1.89 -19.89
C LEU A 99 3.74 1.91 -20.09
N VAL A 100 4.48 2.57 -19.18
CA VAL A 100 5.95 2.59 -19.23
C VAL A 100 6.53 1.19 -19.14
N SER A 101 6.02 0.36 -18.23
CA SER A 101 6.45 -1.03 -18.10
C SER A 101 6.24 -1.80 -19.40
N SER A 102 5.13 -1.58 -20.10
CA SER A 102 4.86 -2.22 -21.41
C SER A 102 5.79 -1.75 -22.53
N ILE A 103 6.26 -0.50 -22.48
CA ILE A 103 7.14 0.10 -23.49
C ILE A 103 8.61 -0.30 -23.27
N VAL A 104 9.05 -0.34 -22.02
CA VAL A 104 10.44 -0.64 -21.64
C VAL A 104 10.71 -2.15 -21.59
N SER A 105 9.71 -2.95 -21.20
CA SER A 105 9.89 -4.40 -21.03
C SER A 105 9.68 -5.15 -22.34
N GLN A 106 10.76 -5.35 -23.10
CA GLN A 106 10.85 -6.37 -24.17
C GLN A 106 11.38 -7.73 -23.66
N THR A 107 11.56 -7.91 -22.34
CA THR A 107 12.06 -9.16 -21.72
C THR A 107 11.27 -9.57 -20.47
N PRO A 108 11.14 -10.89 -20.18
CA PRO A 108 10.19 -11.46 -19.24
C PRO A 108 10.71 -11.44 -17.79
N VAL A 109 10.92 -10.27 -17.20
CA VAL A 109 11.05 -10.15 -15.74
C VAL A 109 9.69 -9.78 -15.20
N SER A 110 9.13 -10.63 -14.34
CA SER A 110 7.81 -10.51 -13.70
C SER A 110 7.57 -9.09 -13.15
N THR A 111 6.96 -8.22 -13.94
CA THR A 111 6.50 -6.91 -13.49
C THR A 111 5.23 -7.12 -12.67
N THR A 112 5.29 -6.77 -11.39
CA THR A 112 4.10 -6.77 -10.53
C THR A 112 3.13 -5.72 -11.09
N ASP A 113 1.87 -6.10 -11.32
CA ASP A 113 0.82 -5.16 -11.78
C ASP A 113 0.81 -3.92 -10.85
N PRO A 114 1.08 -2.70 -11.35
CA PRO A 114 1.11 -1.49 -10.53
C PRO A 114 -0.16 -1.28 -9.72
N PHE A 115 -1.31 -1.70 -10.25
CA PHE A 115 -2.60 -1.61 -9.57
C PHE A 115 -2.73 -2.56 -8.37
N LYS A 116 -1.97 -3.67 -8.35
CA LYS A 116 -2.00 -4.66 -7.28
C LYS A 116 -0.90 -4.46 -6.22
N LYS A 117 0.18 -3.78 -6.58
CA LYS A 117 1.34 -3.52 -5.72
C LYS A 117 1.01 -3.00 -4.30
N PRO A 118 0.06 -2.06 -4.09
CA PRO A 118 -0.27 -1.56 -2.76
C PRO A 118 -0.78 -2.64 -1.78
N PHE A 119 -1.31 -3.75 -2.31
CA PHE A 119 -1.95 -4.80 -1.53
C PHE A 119 -1.00 -5.93 -1.10
N GLY A 120 0.29 -5.82 -1.45
CA GLY A 120 1.32 -6.80 -1.11
C GLY A 120 1.48 -7.90 -2.17
N SER A 121 2.19 -8.97 -1.82
CA SER A 121 2.56 -10.02 -2.77
C SER A 121 1.44 -11.03 -3.07
N ASP A 122 0.32 -10.96 -2.36
CA ASP A 122 -0.85 -11.80 -2.62
C ASP A 122 -1.77 -11.11 -3.63
N ASN A 123 -1.63 -11.52 -4.89
CA ASN A 123 -2.33 -10.92 -6.03
C ASN A 123 -3.76 -11.48 -6.22
N SER A 124 -4.23 -12.36 -5.33
CA SER A 124 -5.52 -13.08 -5.46
C SER A 124 -6.65 -12.49 -4.62
N SER A 125 -6.38 -11.46 -3.83
CA SER A 125 -7.38 -10.81 -2.98
C SER A 125 -8.52 -10.18 -3.78
N GLU A 126 -9.74 -10.36 -3.28
CA GLU A 126 -10.94 -9.70 -3.77
C GLU A 126 -10.83 -8.17 -3.66
N ILE A 127 -10.34 -7.65 -2.53
CA ILE A 127 -10.09 -6.21 -2.35
C ILE A 127 -9.14 -5.67 -3.41
N SER A 128 -8.02 -6.37 -3.61
CA SER A 128 -7.04 -5.99 -4.65
C SER A 128 -7.69 -5.98 -6.03
N SER A 129 -8.52 -6.97 -6.33
CA SER A 129 -9.17 -7.10 -7.63
C SER A 129 -10.19 -5.98 -7.87
N ILE A 130 -11.09 -5.73 -6.91
CA ILE A 130 -12.10 -4.66 -6.98
C ILE A 130 -11.44 -3.30 -7.12
N ALA A 131 -10.45 -2.99 -6.26
CA ALA A 131 -9.77 -1.70 -6.30
C ALA A 131 -8.95 -1.50 -7.58
N SER A 132 -8.27 -2.55 -8.06
CA SER A 132 -7.52 -2.50 -9.33
C SER A 132 -8.45 -2.25 -10.52
N GLU A 133 -9.59 -2.92 -10.56
CA GLU A 133 -10.58 -2.77 -11.62
C GLU A 133 -11.18 -1.36 -11.60
N TYR A 134 -11.55 -0.85 -10.42
CA TYR A 134 -11.99 0.53 -10.24
C TYR A 134 -10.98 1.54 -10.79
N LEU A 135 -9.71 1.47 -10.34
CA LEU A 135 -8.67 2.40 -10.76
C LEU A 135 -8.41 2.32 -12.28
N LYS A 136 -8.44 1.13 -12.86
CA LYS A 136 -8.33 0.95 -14.33
C LYS A 136 -9.50 1.57 -15.09
N MET A 137 -10.71 1.52 -14.52
CA MET A 137 -11.91 2.06 -15.16
C MET A 137 -12.03 3.57 -15.01
N VAL A 138 -11.85 4.10 -13.79
CA VAL A 138 -11.99 5.54 -13.51
C VAL A 138 -10.94 6.37 -14.27
N SER A 139 -9.71 5.87 -14.42
CA SER A 139 -8.68 6.54 -15.23
C SER A 139 -9.12 6.70 -16.68
N LYS A 140 -9.70 5.67 -17.29
CA LYS A 140 -10.17 5.72 -18.69
C LYS A 140 -11.39 6.63 -18.88
N LYS A 141 -12.12 6.93 -17.81
CA LYS A 141 -13.32 7.78 -17.82
C LYS A 141 -13.08 9.17 -17.24
N ALA A 142 -11.83 9.55 -16.99
CA ALA A 142 -11.46 10.78 -16.28
C ALA A 142 -11.92 12.10 -16.95
N ASN A 143 -12.47 12.05 -18.16
CA ASN A 143 -13.04 13.20 -18.89
C ASN A 143 -14.58 13.17 -19.00
N ASP A 144 -15.23 12.20 -18.36
CA ASP A 144 -16.69 12.01 -18.39
C ASP A 144 -17.20 11.91 -16.96
N ILE A 145 -17.80 12.99 -16.47
CA ILE A 145 -18.22 13.13 -15.07
C ILE A 145 -19.32 12.12 -14.70
N ASP A 146 -20.26 11.88 -15.62
CA ASP A 146 -21.40 10.99 -15.39
C ASP A 146 -20.92 9.54 -15.30
N GLN A 147 -20.07 9.11 -16.23
CA GLN A 147 -19.49 7.76 -16.19
C GLN A 147 -18.57 7.56 -14.98
N MET A 148 -17.81 8.57 -14.56
CA MET A 148 -17.04 8.48 -13.32
C MET A 148 -17.93 8.34 -12.09
N GLY A 149 -19.08 9.03 -12.05
CA GLY A 149 -20.07 8.92 -10.99
C GLY A 149 -20.58 7.49 -10.86
N GLU A 150 -21.09 6.94 -11.96
CA GLU A 150 -21.62 5.57 -12.03
C GLU A 150 -20.58 4.52 -11.61
N ILE A 151 -19.35 4.60 -12.14
CA ILE A 151 -18.28 3.68 -11.80
C ILE A 151 -17.89 3.83 -10.32
N THR A 152 -17.77 5.07 -9.82
CA THR A 152 -17.38 5.29 -8.43
C THR A 152 -18.42 4.75 -7.47
N GLU A 153 -19.72 4.95 -7.73
CA GLU A 153 -20.79 4.41 -6.89
C GLU A 153 -20.82 2.88 -6.90
N LEU A 154 -20.70 2.25 -8.08
CA LEU A 154 -20.70 0.79 -8.20
C LEU A 154 -19.54 0.15 -7.41
N TYR A 155 -18.32 0.67 -7.57
CA TYR A 155 -17.15 0.10 -6.92
C TYR A 155 -17.03 0.50 -5.45
N ASP A 156 -17.58 1.65 -5.03
CA ASP A 156 -17.72 2.01 -3.61
C ASP A 156 -18.52 0.93 -2.87
N GLN A 157 -19.66 0.51 -3.41
CA GLN A 157 -20.44 -0.58 -2.80
C GLN A 157 -19.66 -1.90 -2.79
N LYS A 158 -19.09 -2.33 -3.92
CA LYS A 158 -18.32 -3.59 -3.97
C LYS A 158 -17.18 -3.60 -2.94
N LEU A 159 -16.38 -2.55 -2.91
CA LEU A 159 -15.21 -2.46 -2.04
C LEU A 159 -15.62 -2.37 -0.56
N LYS A 160 -16.71 -1.69 -0.24
CA LYS A 160 -17.29 -1.66 1.10
C LYS A 160 -17.60 -3.08 1.62
N HIS A 161 -18.30 -3.89 0.82
CA HIS A 161 -18.68 -5.25 1.24
C HIS A 161 -17.44 -6.12 1.49
N ALA A 162 -16.49 -6.14 0.54
CA ALA A 162 -15.25 -6.91 0.67
C ALA A 162 -14.40 -6.47 1.88
N LEU A 163 -14.37 -5.17 2.21
CA LEU A 163 -13.66 -4.66 3.39
C LEU A 163 -14.32 -5.04 4.71
N ILE A 164 -15.65 -5.14 4.75
CA ILE A 164 -16.40 -5.62 5.92
C ILE A 164 -16.13 -7.11 6.13
N GLU A 165 -16.26 -7.92 5.09
CA GLU A 165 -16.01 -9.36 5.16
C GLU A 165 -14.57 -9.67 5.59
N LEU A 166 -13.58 -8.96 5.04
CA LEU A 166 -12.19 -9.14 5.46
C LEU A 166 -11.98 -8.73 6.92
N TYR A 167 -12.60 -7.63 7.36
CA TYR A 167 -12.56 -7.20 8.76
C TYR A 167 -13.15 -8.27 9.71
N GLU A 168 -14.32 -8.82 9.36
CA GLU A 168 -14.99 -9.86 10.12
C GLU A 168 -14.15 -11.13 10.19
N SER A 169 -13.55 -11.58 9.07
CA SER A 169 -12.69 -12.76 9.11
C SER A 169 -11.48 -12.60 10.03
N MET A 170 -10.89 -11.39 10.10
CA MET A 170 -9.76 -11.10 10.97
C MET A 170 -10.16 -10.97 12.44
N THR A 171 -11.37 -10.49 12.73
CA THR A 171 -11.80 -10.12 14.09
C THR A 171 -12.70 -11.15 14.76
N VAL A 172 -13.62 -11.76 14.01
CA VAL A 172 -14.59 -12.76 14.45
C VAL A 172 -14.08 -14.17 14.18
N ASP A 173 -13.63 -14.45 12.95
CA ASP A 173 -13.20 -15.82 12.57
C ASP A 173 -11.73 -16.11 12.93
N HIS A 174 -11.06 -15.13 13.53
CA HIS A 174 -9.67 -15.21 13.99
C HIS A 174 -8.65 -15.59 12.89
N GLN A 175 -8.94 -15.24 11.62
CA GLN A 175 -8.07 -15.50 10.46
C GLN A 175 -7.08 -14.36 10.18
N LEU A 176 -6.70 -13.59 11.21
CA LEU A 176 -5.76 -12.48 11.09
C LEU A 176 -4.36 -12.96 10.64
N ASN A 177 -3.83 -12.30 9.62
CA ASN A 177 -2.44 -12.45 9.18
C ASN A 177 -1.93 -11.14 8.56
N THR A 178 -0.62 -11.03 8.33
CA THR A 178 -0.01 -9.82 7.75
C THR A 178 -0.63 -9.40 6.41
N TYR A 179 -0.93 -10.35 5.52
CA TYR A 179 -1.46 -10.08 4.19
C TYR A 179 -2.87 -9.46 4.25
N SER A 180 -3.78 -10.11 4.99
CA SER A 180 -5.15 -9.62 5.21
C SER A 180 -5.16 -8.21 5.80
N LEU A 181 -4.29 -7.93 6.76
CA LEU A 181 -4.21 -6.61 7.38
C LEU A 181 -3.68 -5.54 6.42
N LYS A 182 -2.64 -5.83 5.63
CA LYS A 182 -2.14 -4.90 4.61
C LYS A 182 -3.21 -4.58 3.58
N GLN A 183 -3.93 -5.60 3.11
CA GLN A 183 -5.01 -5.45 2.14
C GLN A 183 -6.13 -4.57 2.68
N TRP A 184 -6.54 -4.79 3.94
CA TRP A 184 -7.55 -3.99 4.59
C TRP A 184 -7.12 -2.53 4.73
N ILE A 185 -5.88 -2.26 5.16
CA ILE A 185 -5.36 -0.89 5.35
C ILE A 185 -5.35 -0.11 4.03
N ASN A 186 -4.76 -0.69 2.98
CA ASN A 186 -4.66 -0.01 1.68
C ASN A 186 -6.03 0.10 0.99
N GLY A 187 -6.88 -0.94 1.12
CA GLY A 187 -8.25 -0.92 0.62
C GLY A 187 -9.11 0.14 1.31
N ALA A 188 -9.02 0.26 2.64
CA ALA A 188 -9.72 1.27 3.41
C ALA A 188 -9.30 2.70 3.04
N ALA A 189 -8.00 2.92 2.81
CA ALA A 189 -7.48 4.21 2.35
C ALA A 189 -8.05 4.58 0.97
N ILE A 190 -8.02 3.64 0.02
CA ILE A 190 -8.59 3.85 -1.32
C ILE A 190 -10.11 4.08 -1.23
N HIS A 191 -10.85 3.25 -0.47
CA HIS A 191 -12.30 3.39 -0.32
C HIS A 191 -12.71 4.74 0.29
N LEU A 192 -12.00 5.22 1.30
CA LEU A 192 -12.26 6.56 1.84
C LEU A 192 -12.14 7.64 0.77
N HIS A 193 -11.10 7.58 -0.06
CA HIS A 193 -10.91 8.58 -1.11
C HIS A 193 -11.80 8.36 -2.34
N MET A 194 -12.29 7.15 -2.58
CA MET A 194 -13.39 6.88 -3.51
C MET A 194 -14.65 7.60 -3.02
N ARG A 195 -14.95 7.53 -1.72
CA ARG A 195 -16.09 8.24 -1.15
C ARG A 195 -15.95 9.75 -1.29
N ILE A 196 -14.77 10.30 -0.99
CA ILE A 196 -14.46 11.72 -1.20
C ILE A 196 -14.59 12.12 -2.67
N HIS A 197 -14.23 11.24 -3.60
CA HIS A 197 -14.43 11.47 -5.03
C HIS A 197 -15.92 11.47 -5.41
N GLY A 198 -16.71 10.50 -4.94
CA GLY A 198 -18.15 10.48 -5.15
C GLY A 198 -18.85 11.74 -4.64
N ILE A 199 -18.38 12.34 -3.53
CA ILE A 199 -18.93 13.62 -3.04
C ILE A 199 -18.61 14.76 -4.01
N ARG A 200 -17.38 14.82 -4.54
CA ARG A 200 -16.97 15.82 -5.53
C ARG A 200 -17.77 15.71 -6.83
N LEU A 201 -18.15 14.50 -7.21
CA LEU A 201 -19.01 14.22 -8.36
C LEU A 201 -20.52 14.45 -8.06
N ALA A 202 -20.87 14.88 -6.85
CA ALA A 202 -22.25 14.99 -6.36
C ALA A 202 -23.05 13.67 -6.41
N SER A 203 -22.37 12.52 -6.48
CA SER A 203 -22.99 11.18 -6.54
C SER A 203 -23.36 10.64 -5.15
N VAL A 204 -22.75 11.16 -4.08
CA VAL A 204 -23.05 10.74 -2.69
C VAL A 204 -23.05 11.92 -1.71
N PRO A 205 -23.78 11.85 -0.57
CA PRO A 205 -23.86 12.96 0.38
C PRO A 205 -22.54 13.23 1.13
N LYS A 206 -22.25 14.51 1.39
CA LYS A 206 -21.02 14.98 2.05
C LYS A 206 -20.71 14.28 3.38
N GLY A 207 -21.72 14.07 4.23
CA GLY A 207 -21.53 13.48 5.58
C GLY A 207 -21.06 12.02 5.57
N THR A 208 -21.14 11.33 4.44
CA THR A 208 -20.79 9.91 4.35
C THR A 208 -19.29 9.65 4.47
N ALA A 209 -18.43 10.58 4.03
CA ALA A 209 -16.97 10.44 4.16
C ALA A 209 -16.52 10.47 5.62
N GLU A 210 -17.10 11.34 6.45
CA GLU A 210 -16.73 11.44 7.86
C GLU A 210 -17.13 10.20 8.64
N SER A 211 -18.36 9.70 8.44
CA SER A 211 -18.81 8.44 9.04
C SER A 211 -17.93 7.26 8.63
N LEU A 212 -17.54 7.18 7.35
CA LEU A 212 -16.69 6.11 6.84
C LEU A 212 -15.28 6.18 7.43
N ARG A 213 -14.70 7.38 7.48
CA ARG A 213 -13.40 7.66 8.10
C ARG A 213 -13.37 7.22 9.57
N LEU A 214 -14.39 7.60 10.34
CA LEU A 214 -14.51 7.20 11.75
C LEU A 214 -14.59 5.68 11.89
N SER A 215 -15.40 5.01 11.05
CA SER A 215 -15.51 3.55 11.04
C SER A 215 -14.16 2.88 10.78
N TYR A 216 -13.39 3.36 9.79
CA TYR A 216 -12.06 2.84 9.51
C TYR A 216 -11.04 3.15 10.60
N ARG A 217 -11.07 4.34 11.18
CA ARG A 217 -10.19 4.70 12.28
C ARG A 217 -10.41 3.79 13.50
N THR A 218 -11.67 3.55 13.86
CA THR A 218 -12.04 2.64 14.96
C THR A 218 -11.66 1.19 14.64
N GLY A 219 -11.96 0.73 13.41
CA GLY A 219 -11.57 -0.60 12.94
C GLY A 219 -10.06 -0.82 13.01
N LEU A 220 -9.27 0.17 12.59
CA LEU A 220 -7.81 0.14 12.62
C LEU A 220 -7.26 -0.04 14.04
N VAL A 221 -7.78 0.69 15.02
CA VAL A 221 -7.35 0.54 16.44
C VAL A 221 -7.52 -0.90 16.89
N LYS A 222 -8.68 -1.51 16.61
CA LYS A 222 -8.95 -2.90 16.98
C LYS A 222 -8.00 -3.87 16.27
N LEU A 223 -7.78 -3.69 14.97
CA LEU A 223 -6.88 -4.55 14.20
C LEU A 223 -5.43 -4.43 14.67
N MET A 224 -4.94 -3.24 15.03
CA MET A 224 -3.58 -3.05 15.56
C MET A 224 -3.38 -3.77 16.91
N GLN A 225 -4.39 -3.75 17.78
CA GLN A 225 -4.36 -4.50 19.04
C GLN A 225 -4.28 -6.01 18.79
N LEU A 226 -5.13 -6.53 17.91
CA LEU A 226 -5.13 -7.96 17.55
C LEU A 226 -3.81 -8.38 16.89
N TYR A 227 -3.28 -7.55 15.98
CA TYR A 227 -2.04 -7.83 15.27
C TYR A 227 -0.82 -7.86 16.19
N THR A 228 -0.80 -6.97 17.20
CA THR A 228 0.24 -7.02 18.25
C THR A 228 0.17 -8.33 19.03
N GLY A 229 -1.02 -8.83 19.34
CA GLY A 229 -1.21 -10.16 19.95
C GLY A 229 -0.76 -11.30 19.03
N TYR A 230 -1.13 -11.24 17.76
CA TYR A 230 -0.73 -12.19 16.72
C TYR A 230 0.80 -12.30 16.61
N LEU A 231 1.52 -11.18 16.49
CA LEU A 231 2.99 -11.21 16.43
C LEU A 231 3.61 -11.78 17.71
N ARG A 232 3.08 -11.45 18.89
CA ARG A 232 3.56 -12.04 20.16
C ARG A 232 3.36 -13.54 20.25
N GLN A 233 2.34 -14.08 19.60
CA GLN A 233 2.04 -15.52 19.58
C GLN A 233 2.95 -16.29 18.61
N TYR A 234 3.23 -15.71 17.44
CA TYR A 234 3.91 -16.40 16.34
C TYR A 234 5.41 -16.13 16.25
N VAL A 235 5.87 -14.94 16.64
CA VAL A 235 7.32 -14.64 16.65
C VAL A 235 7.99 -15.49 17.71
N ARG A 236 8.88 -16.39 17.29
CA ARG A 236 9.59 -17.32 18.17
C ARG A 236 11.04 -17.41 17.75
N GLU A 237 11.92 -17.41 18.73
CA GLU A 237 13.33 -17.71 18.55
C GLU A 237 13.64 -19.04 19.25
N ARG A 238 14.44 -19.88 18.59
CA ARG A 238 14.94 -21.14 19.14
C ARG A 238 16.45 -21.23 18.96
N SER A 239 17.18 -21.20 20.08
CA SER A 239 18.61 -21.52 20.09
C SER A 239 18.85 -23.02 19.82
N THR A 240 20.06 -23.36 19.37
CA THR A 240 20.52 -24.76 19.33
C THR A 240 21.05 -25.22 20.68
N THR A 241 20.76 -26.47 21.03
CA THR A 241 21.44 -27.23 22.10
C THR A 241 22.95 -27.37 21.83
N PRO A 242 23.78 -27.64 22.86
CA PRO A 242 25.21 -27.81 22.69
C PRO A 242 25.49 -29.12 21.92
N GLY A 243 25.79 -29.01 20.64
CA GLY A 243 26.26 -30.10 19.76
C GLY A 243 27.23 -29.54 18.70
N PRO A 244 28.09 -30.36 18.06
CA PRO A 244 29.26 -29.82 17.38
C PRO A 244 28.98 -29.23 15.98
N LEU A 245 29.81 -28.21 15.71
CA LEU A 245 30.21 -27.53 14.46
C LEU A 245 29.32 -26.48 13.79
N VAL A 246 28.00 -26.41 14.02
CA VAL A 246 27.21 -25.24 13.58
C VAL A 246 26.09 -24.90 14.58
N LYS A 247 26.30 -23.87 15.41
CA LYS A 247 25.26 -23.31 16.29
C LYS A 247 24.25 -22.49 15.46
N ALA A 248 23.33 -23.17 14.77
CA ALA A 248 22.33 -22.55 13.91
C ALA A 248 20.95 -22.46 14.57
N GLY A 249 20.60 -21.31 15.16
CA GLY A 249 19.27 -21.04 15.69
C GLY A 249 18.20 -20.82 14.60
N PHE A 250 16.94 -20.76 15.01
CA PHE A 250 15.81 -20.51 14.13
C PHE A 250 14.97 -19.33 14.63
N LEU A 251 14.68 -18.41 13.72
CA LEU A 251 13.68 -17.37 13.92
C LEU A 251 12.46 -17.69 13.07
N ILE A 252 11.29 -17.67 13.71
CA ILE A 252 9.99 -17.79 13.09
C ILE A 252 9.29 -16.46 13.31
N ILE A 253 8.72 -15.88 12.25
CA ILE A 253 7.99 -14.61 12.34
C ILE A 253 6.48 -14.83 12.19
N GLU A 254 6.09 -15.70 11.26
CA GLU A 254 4.71 -16.10 10.98
C GLU A 254 4.67 -17.58 10.54
N PRO A 255 3.50 -18.24 10.51
CA PRO A 255 3.36 -19.54 9.87
C PRO A 255 3.98 -19.56 8.46
N GLY A 256 4.88 -20.51 8.20
CA GLY A 256 5.59 -20.61 6.92
C GLY A 256 6.74 -19.60 6.70
N LYS A 257 6.92 -18.60 7.59
CA LYS A 257 7.99 -17.59 7.51
C LYS A 257 9.06 -17.86 8.57
N LYS A 258 10.07 -18.66 8.20
CA LYS A 258 11.18 -19.06 9.07
C LYS A 258 12.53 -18.87 8.41
N VAL A 259 13.54 -18.50 9.21
CA VAL A 259 14.92 -18.35 8.76
C VAL A 259 15.88 -18.98 9.76
N ARG A 260 16.97 -19.58 9.26
CA ARG A 260 18.09 -20.06 10.09
C ARG A 260 19.08 -18.93 10.32
N HIS A 261 19.62 -18.80 11.52
CA HIS A 261 20.67 -17.84 11.85
C HIS A 261 21.82 -18.49 12.61
N ARG A 262 23.01 -17.88 12.57
CA ARG A 262 24.20 -18.32 13.33
C ARG A 262 24.51 -17.46 14.56
N VAL A 263 23.57 -16.58 14.92
CA VAL A 263 23.72 -15.69 16.10
C VAL A 263 23.76 -16.55 17.37
N VAL A 264 24.83 -16.40 18.15
CA VAL A 264 25.04 -17.16 19.39
C VAL A 264 24.44 -16.37 20.56
N HIS A 265 23.57 -17.04 21.32
CA HIS A 265 22.99 -16.52 22.56
C HIS A 265 22.59 -17.70 23.47
N ASN A 266 22.31 -17.41 24.74
CA ASN A 266 21.85 -18.39 25.71
C ASN A 266 20.41 -18.80 25.41
N THR A 267 20.03 -20.05 25.67
CA THR A 267 18.65 -20.54 25.51
C THR A 267 17.66 -19.75 26.36
N CYS A 268 18.05 -19.29 27.54
CA CYS A 268 17.17 -18.47 28.37
C CYS A 268 16.89 -17.07 27.79
N GLN A 269 17.66 -16.60 26.79
CA GLN A 269 17.46 -15.31 26.14
C GLN A 269 16.39 -15.36 25.03
N SER A 270 15.99 -16.56 24.55
CA SER A 270 15.10 -16.73 23.39
C SER A 270 13.78 -15.96 23.49
N GLN A 271 13.11 -15.98 24.65
CA GLN A 271 11.86 -15.26 24.84
C GLN A 271 12.04 -13.72 24.81
N ALA A 272 13.12 -13.23 25.43
CA ALA A 272 13.45 -11.81 25.43
C ALA A 272 13.83 -11.32 24.04
N ILE A 273 14.57 -12.14 23.26
CA ILE A 273 14.88 -11.87 21.87
C ILE A 273 13.60 -11.80 21.04
N ALA A 274 12.72 -12.80 21.13
CA ALA A 274 11.46 -12.81 20.39
C ALA A 274 10.62 -11.55 20.69
N SER A 275 10.51 -11.18 21.97
CA SER A 275 9.78 -9.98 22.40
C SER A 275 10.39 -8.69 21.84
N ALA A 276 11.72 -8.59 21.84
CA ALA A 276 12.44 -7.44 21.27
C ALA A 276 12.31 -7.36 19.75
N VAL A 277 12.33 -8.51 19.06
CA VAL A 277 12.09 -8.60 17.62
C VAL A 277 10.67 -8.15 17.29
N VAL A 278 9.65 -8.58 18.04
CA VAL A 278 8.26 -8.08 17.87
C VAL A 278 8.19 -6.56 18.02
N ALA A 279 8.81 -6.00 19.06
CA ALA A 279 8.81 -4.55 19.27
C ALA A 279 9.45 -3.80 18.09
N ARG A 280 10.53 -4.34 17.53
CA ARG A 280 11.20 -3.75 16.37
C ARG A 280 10.38 -3.88 15.09
N ILE A 281 9.74 -5.02 14.87
CA ILE A 281 8.81 -5.22 13.76
C ILE A 281 7.71 -4.17 13.82
N LEU A 282 7.04 -4.02 14.97
CA LEU A 282 5.96 -3.05 15.17
C LEU A 282 6.44 -1.61 14.93
N SER A 283 7.63 -1.26 15.42
CA SER A 283 8.24 0.05 15.17
C SER A 283 8.51 0.30 13.68
N ALA A 284 8.85 -0.73 12.90
CA ALA A 284 9.11 -0.61 11.47
C ALA A 284 7.84 -0.46 10.62
N GLN A 285 6.66 -0.88 11.13
CA GLN A 285 5.39 -0.78 10.40
C GLN A 285 4.84 0.64 10.28
N ASN A 286 5.41 1.61 10.99
CA ASN A 286 5.00 3.02 10.96
C ASN A 286 3.48 3.22 11.19
N ILE A 287 2.93 2.53 12.20
CA ILE A 287 1.48 2.54 12.53
C ILE A 287 0.97 3.98 12.70
N GLY A 288 1.75 4.85 13.34
CA GLY A 288 1.37 6.26 13.53
C GLY A 288 1.22 7.05 12.22
N LYS A 289 1.85 6.63 11.10
CA LYS A 289 1.57 7.24 9.78
C LYS A 289 0.23 6.78 9.23
N ILE A 290 -0.15 5.52 9.45
CA ILE A 290 -1.44 4.95 9.01
C ILE A 290 -2.58 5.65 9.77
N GLU A 291 -2.44 5.80 11.09
CA GLU A 291 -3.42 6.51 11.91
C GLU A 291 -3.57 7.97 11.48
N ARG A 292 -2.46 8.69 11.32
CA ARG A 292 -2.47 10.07 10.85
C ARG A 292 -3.13 10.23 9.50
N PHE A 293 -2.94 9.29 8.56
CA PHE A 293 -3.63 9.34 7.27
C PHE A 293 -5.16 9.44 7.42
N PHE A 294 -5.76 8.60 8.28
CA PHE A 294 -7.21 8.64 8.53
C PHE A 294 -7.65 9.81 9.41
N ASP A 295 -6.80 10.28 10.32
CA ASP A 295 -7.11 11.42 11.18
C ASP A 295 -7.04 12.75 10.41
N GLU A 296 -5.99 12.95 9.62
CA GLU A 296 -5.77 14.13 8.77
C GLU A 296 -6.84 14.25 7.70
N ALA A 297 -7.25 13.16 7.05
CA ALA A 297 -8.31 13.17 6.03
C ALA A 297 -9.62 13.82 6.53
N GLY A 298 -9.93 13.72 7.83
CA GLY A 298 -11.06 14.42 8.43
C GLY A 298 -10.80 15.91 8.65
N GLN A 299 -9.60 16.26 9.13
CA GLN A 299 -9.20 17.65 9.38
C GLN A 299 -9.13 18.49 8.10
N ILE A 300 -8.74 17.86 6.99
CA ILE A 300 -8.57 18.53 5.69
C ILE A 300 -9.68 18.19 4.70
N LEU A 301 -10.80 17.61 5.14
CA LEU A 301 -11.86 17.11 4.25
C LEU A 301 -12.38 18.20 3.30
N ASP A 302 -12.65 19.40 3.82
CA ASP A 302 -13.14 20.51 2.98
C ASP A 302 -12.12 20.93 1.91
N HIS A 303 -10.83 20.87 2.23
CA HIS A 303 -9.76 21.13 1.26
C HIS A 303 -9.70 20.03 0.19
N LEU A 304 -9.81 18.75 0.59
CA LEU A 304 -9.85 17.62 -0.35
C LEU A 304 -11.06 17.70 -1.29
N LEU A 305 -12.22 18.14 -0.78
CA LEU A 305 -13.43 18.33 -1.58
C LEU A 305 -13.32 19.52 -2.54
N GLY A 306 -12.54 20.55 -2.18
CA GLY A 306 -12.33 21.73 -3.01
C GLY A 306 -11.29 21.58 -4.13
N GLN A 307 -10.58 20.45 -4.21
CA GLN A 307 -9.58 20.22 -5.26
C GLN A 307 -10.24 19.99 -6.63
N THR A 308 -9.77 20.73 -7.65
CA THR A 308 -10.27 20.68 -9.03
C THR A 308 -9.14 20.60 -10.07
N ASP A 309 -7.94 20.19 -9.66
CA ASP A 309 -6.77 20.15 -10.54
C ASP A 309 -6.97 19.22 -11.74
N THR A 310 -6.60 19.71 -12.92
CA THR A 310 -6.51 18.91 -14.14
C THR A 310 -5.14 18.23 -14.22
N PHE A 311 -4.98 17.26 -15.13
CA PHE A 311 -3.68 16.72 -15.49
C PHE A 311 -3.40 16.94 -16.98
N GLU A 312 -2.28 17.59 -17.30
CA GLU A 312 -1.87 17.89 -18.66
C GLU A 312 -0.81 16.91 -19.16
N LEU A 313 -1.17 16.17 -20.19
CA LEU A 313 -0.25 15.38 -21.00
C LEU A 313 0.55 16.34 -21.87
N HIS A 314 1.75 16.73 -21.42
CA HIS A 314 2.66 17.58 -22.16
C HIS A 314 3.26 16.80 -23.34
N ARG A 315 2.46 16.63 -24.40
CA ARG A 315 2.85 15.93 -25.62
C ARG A 315 3.92 16.78 -26.33
N GLN A 316 5.09 16.21 -26.58
CA GLN A 316 6.15 16.94 -27.28
C GLN A 316 5.67 17.31 -28.69
N GLN A 317 5.28 18.57 -28.91
CA GLN A 317 5.30 19.19 -30.23
C GLN A 317 6.75 19.51 -30.61
N ARG A 318 7.56 18.50 -30.90
CA ARG A 318 8.85 18.68 -31.58
C ARG A 318 9.12 17.48 -32.47
N MET A 319 8.86 17.63 -33.77
CA MET A 319 9.90 17.74 -34.80
C MET A 319 9.26 17.79 -36.20
N ASN A 320 8.84 19.01 -36.60
CA ASN A 320 9.12 19.49 -37.96
C ASN A 320 10.33 20.42 -37.82
N SER A 321 11.51 19.92 -38.14
CA SER A 321 12.72 20.70 -38.44
C SER A 321 13.55 19.87 -39.39
#